data_AF-A0A423X0N9-F1
#
_entry.id   AF-A0A423X0N9-F1
#
_cell.length_a   1.000
_cell.length_b   1.000
_cell.length_c   1.000
_cell.angle_alpha   90.00
_cell.angle_beta   90.00
_cell.angle_gamma   90.00
#
_symmetry.space_group_name_H-M   'P 1'
#
loop_
_entity.id
_entity.type
_entity.pdbx_description
1 polymer ?
#
loop_
_entity_poly.entity_id
_entity_poly.type
_entity_poly.pdbx_seq_one_letter_code
_entity_poly.pdbx_strand_id
1 'polypeptide(L)'
;MAVGSAWRRFRATPSFARDISRYIFLSLTWAPVLFFIDNHVVGTTRIDGPSMYPYLNDRYNETRWGDICLTWKLYAQEDLQRGMVVTFRL
;
A
#
# COMPACT_ATOMS: atom_id res chain seq x y z
N MET A 1 35.41 16.97 26.72
CA MET A 1 35.55 15.48 26.70
C MET A 1 34.17 14.87 26.94
N ALA A 2 33.58 14.15 25.98
CA ALA A 2 32.45 13.19 26.17
C ALA A 2 31.77 12.74 24.84
N VAL A 3 32.01 13.39 23.70
CA VAL A 3 31.27 13.09 22.45
C VAL A 3 31.74 11.78 21.77
N GLY A 4 32.98 11.37 22.02
CA GLY A 4 33.59 10.19 21.37
C GLY A 4 33.15 8.82 21.91
N SER A 5 32.48 8.76 23.07
CA SER A 5 32.07 7.49 23.69
C SER A 5 30.73 6.97 23.16
N ALA A 6 29.82 7.86 22.76
CA ALA A 6 28.53 7.50 22.17
C ALA A 6 28.71 6.81 20.80
N TRP A 7 29.65 7.29 19.98
CA TRP A 7 29.93 6.75 18.64
C TRP A 7 30.62 5.38 18.66
N ARG A 8 31.33 5.02 19.75
CA ARG A 8 31.91 3.68 19.89
C ARG A 8 30.88 2.62 20.29
N ARG A 9 29.78 3.01 20.96
CA ARG A 9 28.67 2.09 21.25
C ARG A 9 27.87 1.73 20.00
N PHE A 10 27.74 2.65 19.04
CA PHE A 10 27.14 2.35 17.72
C PHE A 10 28.00 1.45 16.82
N ARG A 11 29.30 1.28 17.11
CA ARG A 11 30.20 0.42 16.34
C ARG A 11 30.28 -1.03 16.81
N ALA A 12 29.58 -1.38 17.89
CA ALA A 12 29.71 -2.69 18.51
C ALA A 12 28.38 -3.46 18.54
N THR A 13 28.03 -4.08 17.41
CA THR A 13 27.71 -5.52 17.40
C THR A 13 27.70 -6.03 15.95
N PRO A 14 28.73 -6.77 15.49
CA PRO A 14 28.73 -7.39 14.16
C PRO A 14 27.58 -8.39 13.98
N SER A 15 27.01 -8.90 15.07
CA SER A 15 25.78 -9.71 15.07
C SER A 15 24.54 -8.92 14.66
N PHE A 16 24.29 -7.75 15.27
CA PHE A 16 23.09 -6.94 15.01
C PHE A 16 23.01 -6.47 13.55
N ALA A 17 24.12 -5.97 12.99
CA ALA A 17 24.16 -5.56 11.59
C ALA A 17 23.98 -6.75 10.62
N ARG A 18 24.51 -7.92 10.97
CA ARG A 18 24.34 -9.16 10.19
C ARG A 18 22.92 -9.71 10.29
N ASP A 19 22.27 -9.60 11.43
CA ASP A 19 20.90 -10.04 11.61
C ASP A 19 19.93 -9.11 10.89
N ILE A 20 20.14 -7.78 10.97
CA ILE A 20 19.39 -6.81 10.17
C ILE A 20 19.55 -7.07 8.67
N SER A 21 20.78 -7.28 8.18
CA SER A 21 20.98 -7.52 6.76
C SER A 21 20.27 -8.79 6.30
N ARG A 22 20.30 -9.87 7.10
CA ARG A 22 19.51 -11.09 6.83
C ARG A 22 18.02 -10.81 6.75
N TYR A 23 17.46 -10.07 7.70
CA TYR A 23 16.03 -9.72 7.68
C TYR A 23 15.66 -8.85 6.48
N ILE A 24 16.52 -7.90 6.10
CA ILE A 24 16.32 -7.07 4.91
C ILE A 24 16.38 -7.91 3.63
N PHE A 25 17.36 -8.81 3.49
CA PHE A 25 17.41 -9.69 2.32
C PHE A 25 16.19 -10.60 2.24
N LEU A 26 15.74 -11.13 3.38
CA LEU A 26 14.56 -11.98 3.45
C LEU A 26 13.28 -11.20 3.11
N SER A 27 13.13 -9.97 3.61
CA SER A 27 11.98 -9.11 3.28
C SER A 27 12.01 -8.63 1.83
N LEU A 28 13.19 -8.29 1.31
CA LEU A 28 13.39 -7.87 -0.08
C LEU A 28 13.06 -9.01 -1.06
N THR A 29 13.29 -10.26 -0.67
CA THR A 29 12.90 -11.43 -1.47
C THR A 29 11.38 -11.51 -1.67
N TRP A 30 10.59 -10.99 -0.72
CA TRP A 30 9.12 -10.92 -0.84
C TRP A 30 8.62 -9.67 -1.56
N ALA A 31 9.45 -8.64 -1.74
CA ALA A 31 9.07 -7.42 -2.46
C ALA A 31 8.47 -7.66 -3.86
N PRO A 32 9.04 -8.53 -4.74
CA PRO A 32 8.42 -8.79 -6.05
C PRO A 32 7.06 -9.46 -5.94
N VAL A 33 6.83 -10.30 -4.92
CA VAL A 33 5.54 -10.95 -4.69
C VAL A 33 4.50 -9.92 -4.27
N LEU A 34 4.85 -9.02 -3.35
CA LEU A 34 3.97 -7.93 -2.93
C LEU A 34 3.64 -6.99 -4.08
N PHE A 35 4.65 -6.66 -4.90
CA PHE A 35 4.45 -5.84 -6.10
C PHE A 35 3.53 -6.55 -7.12
N PHE A 36 3.67 -7.86 -7.30
CA PHE A 36 2.78 -8.61 -8.17
C PHE A 36 1.33 -8.55 -7.69
N ILE A 37 1.10 -8.71 -6.38
CA ILE A 37 -0.23 -8.64 -5.76
C ILE A 37 -0.86 -7.26 -5.94
N ASP A 38 -0.11 -6.18 -5.69
CA ASP A 38 -0.60 -4.81 -5.86
C ASP A 38 -0.90 -4.45 -7.33
N ASN A 39 -0.14 -5.01 -8.27
CA ASN A 39 -0.40 -4.77 -9.68
C ASN A 39 -1.58 -5.58 -10.22
N HIS A 40 -1.73 -6.85 -9.83
CA HIS A 40 -2.62 -7.80 -10.50
C HIS A 40 -3.83 -8.24 -9.66
N VAL A 41 -3.74 -8.19 -8.34
CA VAL A 41 -4.75 -8.79 -7.45
C VAL A 41 -5.62 -7.74 -6.80
N VAL A 42 -5.01 -6.74 -6.17
CA VAL A 42 -5.70 -5.69 -5.41
C VAL A 42 -5.24 -4.33 -5.88
N GLY A 43 -6.14 -3.36 -5.93
CA GLY A 43 -5.80 -1.95 -6.09
C GLY A 43 -6.50 -1.12 -5.03
N THR A 44 -5.93 0.04 -4.72
CA THR A 44 -6.65 1.10 -4.00
C THR A 44 -7.05 2.15 -5.01
N THR A 45 -8.35 2.44 -5.07
CA THR A 45 -8.91 3.45 -5.98
C THR A 45 -9.50 4.56 -5.15
N ARG A 46 -9.03 5.78 -5.40
CA ARG A 46 -9.57 6.98 -4.78
C ARG A 46 -10.67 7.55 -5.66
N ILE A 47 -11.83 7.79 -5.07
CA ILE A 47 -12.99 8.35 -5.76
C ILE A 47 -12.93 9.87 -5.61
N ASP A 48 -12.54 10.54 -6.69
CA ASP A 48 -12.54 12.00 -6.76
C ASP A 48 -13.70 12.45 -7.67
N GLY A 49 -14.76 12.99 -7.09
CA GLY A 49 -15.89 13.59 -7.82
C GLY A 49 -17.28 13.23 -7.27
N PRO A 50 -18.36 13.87 -7.79
CA PRO A 50 -19.73 13.71 -7.29
C PRO A 50 -20.53 12.59 -7.98
N SER A 51 -19.96 11.88 -8.96
CA SER A 51 -20.72 10.98 -9.85
C SER A 51 -21.31 9.74 -9.16
N MET A 52 -20.82 9.40 -7.97
CA MET A 52 -21.32 8.28 -7.16
C MET A 52 -22.07 8.74 -5.89
N TYR A 53 -22.43 10.03 -5.82
CA TYR A 53 -23.28 10.55 -4.76
C TYR A 53 -24.68 9.90 -4.81
N PRO A 54 -25.29 9.52 -3.67
CA PRO A 54 -24.85 9.75 -2.28
C PRO A 54 -24.03 8.60 -1.68
N TYR A 55 -23.77 7.52 -2.42
CA TYR A 55 -23.24 6.28 -1.84
C TYR A 55 -21.73 6.32 -1.60
N LEU A 56 -20.97 6.96 -2.49
CA LEU A 56 -19.53 7.13 -2.37
C LEU A 56 -19.19 8.62 -2.54
N ASN A 57 -18.28 9.11 -1.69
CA ASN A 57 -17.85 10.50 -1.62
C ASN A 57 -19.01 11.47 -1.32
N ASP A 58 -19.76 11.21 -0.25
CA ASP A 58 -20.93 11.99 0.19
C ASP A 58 -20.58 13.46 0.49
N ARG A 59 -19.38 13.69 1.01
CA ARG A 59 -18.85 15.01 1.40
C ARG A 59 -17.91 15.64 0.37
N TYR A 60 -18.12 15.36 -0.91
CA TYR A 60 -17.25 15.85 -2.00
C TYR A 60 -17.09 17.39 -2.02
N ASN A 61 -18.06 18.15 -1.50
CA ASN A 61 -18.00 19.62 -1.39
C ASN A 61 -17.37 20.12 -0.08
N GLU A 62 -17.25 19.28 0.94
CA GLU A 62 -16.81 19.68 2.28
C GLU A 62 -15.36 19.24 2.55
N THR A 63 -14.94 18.12 1.97
CA THR A 63 -13.63 17.52 2.22
C THR A 63 -12.84 17.37 0.92
N ARG A 64 -11.55 17.72 0.95
CA ARG A 64 -10.63 17.49 -0.19
C ARG A 64 -10.14 16.05 -0.28
N TRP A 65 -10.47 15.22 0.70
CA TRP A 65 -10.11 13.81 0.75
C TRP A 65 -11.32 13.00 0.29
N GLY A 66 -11.24 12.48 -0.93
CA GLY A 66 -12.23 11.53 -1.45
C GLY A 66 -12.06 10.16 -0.81
N ASP A 67 -13.11 9.35 -0.89
CA ASP A 67 -13.12 8.01 -0.32
C ASP A 67 -12.11 7.09 -1.02
N ILE A 68 -11.44 6.25 -0.23
CA ILE A 68 -10.51 5.23 -0.72
C ILE A 68 -11.23 3.90 -0.68
N CYS A 69 -11.45 3.32 -1.86
CA CYS A 69 -12.04 2.00 -2.02
C CYS A 69 -10.96 0.96 -2.35
N LEU A 70 -11.16 -0.25 -1.85
CA LEU A 70 -10.39 -1.41 -2.26
C LEU A 70 -11.04 -2.02 -3.50
N THR A 71 -10.27 -2.15 -4.57
CA THR A 71 -10.72 -2.75 -5.83
C THR A 71 -10.05 -4.10 -6.02
N TRP A 72 -10.84 -5.14 -6.25
CA TRP A 72 -10.32 -6.46 -6.61
C TRP A 72 -10.08 -6.51 -8.13
N LYS A 73 -8.84 -6.77 -8.55
CA LYS A 73 -8.42 -6.82 -9.97
C LYS A 73 -8.41 -8.24 -10.51
N LEU A 74 -8.07 -9.22 -9.67
CA LEU A 74 -7.96 -10.61 -10.09
C LEU A 74 -9.36 -11.17 -10.42
N TYR A 75 -9.54 -11.68 -11.64
CA TYR A 75 -10.84 -12.17 -12.14
C TYR A 75 -11.98 -11.15 -12.04
N ALA A 76 -11.68 -9.85 -12.15
CA ALA A 76 -12.69 -8.78 -12.05
C ALA A 76 -13.81 -8.84 -13.12
N GLN A 77 -13.66 -9.70 -14.12
CA GLN A 77 -14.63 -9.94 -15.19
C GLN A 77 -15.59 -11.08 -14.87
N GLU A 78 -15.27 -11.91 -13.88
CA GLU A 78 -16.07 -13.07 -13.49
C GLU A 78 -17.17 -12.68 -12.50
N ASP A 79 -18.33 -13.34 -12.58
CA ASP A 79 -19.50 -13.15 -11.69
C ASP A 79 -19.93 -11.69 -11.48
N LEU A 80 -19.77 -10.84 -12.50
CA LEU A 80 -20.15 -9.45 -12.39
C LEU A 80 -21.67 -9.30 -12.42
N GLN A 81 -22.24 -8.82 -11.31
CA GLN A 81 -23.68 -8.66 -11.16
C GLN A 81 -24.12 -7.21 -11.37
N ARG A 82 -25.36 -7.04 -11.84
CA ARG A 82 -25.96 -5.72 -12.00
C ARG A 82 -26.05 -5.02 -10.65
N GLY A 83 -25.44 -3.84 -10.56
CA GLY A 83 -25.39 -3.03 -9.33
C GLY A 83 -24.03 -3.03 -8.63
N MET A 84 -23.07 -3.87 -9.06
CA MET A 84 -21.69 -3.78 -8.58
C MET A 84 -21.00 -2.52 -9.10
N VAL A 85 -20.20 -1.87 -8.23
CA VAL A 85 -19.36 -0.73 -8.60
C VAL A 85 -18.06 -1.26 -9.17
N VAL A 86 -17.75 -0.88 -10.41
CA VAL A 86 -16.53 -1.32 -11.11
C VAL A 86 -15.63 -0.14 -11.43
N THR A 87 -14.33 -0.37 -11.36
CA THR A 87 -13.32 0.56 -11.87
C THR A 87 -12.89 0.09 -13.25
N PHE A 88 -13.05 0.94 -14.26
CA PHE A 88 -12.56 0.68 -15.62
C PHE A 88 -11.56 1.75 -16.03
N ARG A 89 -10.62 1.37 -16.88
CA ARG A 89 -9.65 2.27 -17.49
C ARG A 89 -10.02 2.40 -18.98
N LEU A 90 -10.26 3.63 -19.43
CA LEU A 90 -10.45 3.98 -20.84
C LEU A 90 -9.11 4.03 -21.58
#